data_AF-A0A932T8X0-F1
#
_entry.id   AF-A0A932T8X0-F1
#
_cell.length_a   1.000
_cell.length_b   1.000
_cell.length_c   1.000
_cell.angle_alpha   90.00
_cell.angle_beta   90.00
_cell.angle_gamma   90.00
#
_symmetry.space_group_name_H-M   'P 1'
#
loop_
_entity.id
_entity.type
_entity.pdbx_description
1 polymer ?
#
loop_
_entity_poly.entity_id
_entity_poly.type
_entity_poly.pdbx_seq_one_letter_code
_entity_poly.pdbx_strand_id
1 'polypeptide(L)'
;MGKTTNALEKVAEAFFTGNKESALALFNTIKNEHLSIVSQLNLLTVASLSDLFTEVEWLLHDNPVREYDYYYDQIVCCGELLSTAIISNYFNTQKIQNTWIDVRDIFRTDDNFRDANIDWEFTQQKVQKEILPLFKENSIIITQGFIGST
;
A
#
# COMPACT_ATOMS: atom_id res chain seq x y z
N MET A 1 -13.48 1.74 3.48
CA MET A 1 -12.62 1.32 4.60
C MET A 1 -12.24 2.56 5.40
N GLY A 2 -13.17 3.10 6.19
CA GLY A 2 -12.87 4.28 6.98
C GLY A 2 -11.98 3.89 8.16
N LYS A 3 -10.92 4.67 8.43
CA LYS A 3 -10.01 4.54 9.60
C LYS A 3 -8.90 3.49 9.49
N THR A 4 -8.68 2.85 8.34
CA THR A 4 -7.53 1.94 8.14
C THR A 4 -6.21 2.68 8.34
N THR A 5 -6.07 3.91 7.83
CA THR A 5 -4.93 4.80 8.09
C THR A 5 -4.69 4.94 9.59
N ASN A 6 -5.70 5.38 10.36
CA ASN A 6 -5.59 5.54 11.80
C ASN A 6 -5.26 4.24 12.56
N ALA A 7 -5.67 3.08 12.03
CA ALA A 7 -5.30 1.79 12.60
C ALA A 7 -3.81 1.47 12.34
N LEU A 8 -3.32 1.76 11.14
CA LEU A 8 -1.90 1.62 10.77
C LEU A 8 -1.01 2.61 11.52
N GLU A 9 -1.48 3.83 11.78
CA GLU A 9 -0.76 4.80 12.63
C GLU A 9 -0.49 4.24 14.03
N LYS A 10 -1.46 3.52 14.62
CA LYS A 10 -1.29 2.83 15.91
C LYS A 10 -0.33 1.66 15.82
N VAL A 11 -0.29 0.95 14.69
CA VAL A 11 0.71 -0.10 14.45
C VAL A 11 2.10 0.53 14.43
N ALA A 12 2.28 1.64 13.71
CA ALA A 12 3.55 2.35 13.64
C ALA A 12 4.00 2.88 15.01
N GLU A 13 3.08 3.45 15.80
CA GLU A 13 3.36 3.90 17.17
C GLU A 13 3.79 2.73 18.09
N ALA A 14 3.06 1.61 18.05
CA ALA A 14 3.39 0.43 18.84
C ALA A 14 4.75 -0.17 18.44
N PHE A 15 5.04 -0.21 17.13
CA PHE A 15 6.34 -0.65 16.61
C PHE A 15 7.47 0.26 17.09
N PHE A 16 7.32 1.57 16.93
CA PHE A 16 8.36 2.53 17.24
C PHE A 16 8.66 2.62 18.75
N THR A 17 7.65 2.41 19.59
CA THR A 17 7.83 2.32 21.06
C THR A 17 8.39 0.98 21.53
N GLY A 18 8.72 0.05 20.62
CA GLY A 18 9.29 -1.25 20.94
C GLY A 18 8.27 -2.29 21.43
N ASN A 19 6.97 -1.98 21.35
CA ASN A 19 5.90 -2.91 21.74
C ASN A 19 5.50 -3.83 20.58
N LYS A 20 6.42 -4.75 20.25
CA LYS A 20 6.27 -5.70 19.14
C LYS A 20 4.99 -6.54 19.21
N GLU A 21 4.63 -7.05 20.38
CA GLU A 21 3.42 -7.88 20.55
C GLU A 21 2.16 -7.07 20.20
N SER A 22 2.08 -5.83 20.69
CA SER A 22 0.96 -4.94 20.36
C SER A 22 0.94 -4.56 18.88
N ALA A 23 2.11 -4.29 18.27
CA ALA A 23 2.18 -3.94 16.85
C ALA A 23 1.67 -5.07 15.96
N LEU A 24 2.11 -6.31 16.21
CA LEU A 24 1.65 -7.51 15.50
C LEU A 24 0.16 -7.78 15.74
N ALA A 25 -0.34 -7.62 16.97
CA ALA A 25 -1.76 -7.83 17.28
C ALA A 25 -2.68 -6.80 16.57
N LEU A 26 -2.27 -5.53 16.56
CA LEU A 26 -2.96 -4.46 15.83
C LEU A 26 -2.95 -4.73 14.33
N PHE A 27 -1.79 -5.09 13.77
CA PHE A 27 -1.67 -5.40 12.34
C PHE A 27 -2.50 -6.63 11.93
N ASN A 28 -2.54 -7.67 12.77
CA ASN A 28 -3.36 -8.85 12.52
C ASN A 28 -4.87 -8.52 12.47
N THR A 29 -5.31 -7.53 13.26
CA THR A 29 -6.70 -7.04 13.20
C THR A 29 -6.99 -6.45 11.81
N ILE A 30 -6.09 -5.60 11.32
CA ILE A 30 -6.19 -4.98 9.98
C ILE A 30 -6.19 -6.05 8.89
N LYS A 31 -5.30 -7.04 8.97
CA LYS A 31 -5.25 -8.20 8.05
C LYS A 31 -6.57 -8.95 8.01
N ASN A 32 -7.15 -9.27 9.16
CA ASN A 32 -8.43 -9.96 9.25
C ASN A 32 -9.59 -9.14 8.66
N GLU A 33 -9.60 -7.81 8.85
CA GLU A 33 -10.58 -6.93 8.22
C GLU A 33 -10.49 -6.97 6.68
N HIS A 34 -9.28 -6.93 6.13
CA HIS A 34 -9.08 -7.00 4.67
C HIS A 34 -9.46 -8.39 4.11
N LEU A 35 -9.08 -9.47 4.80
CA LEU A 35 -9.47 -10.83 4.41
C LEU A 35 -10.99 -11.04 4.47
N SER A 36 -11.66 -10.42 5.44
CA SER A 36 -13.13 -10.40 5.51
C SER A 36 -13.74 -9.73 4.29
N ILE A 37 -13.19 -8.61 3.82
CA ILE A 37 -13.65 -7.93 2.59
C ILE A 37 -13.44 -8.81 1.35
N VAL A 38 -12.26 -9.44 1.22
CA VAL A 38 -11.96 -10.39 0.14
C VAL A 38 -13.02 -11.51 0.10
N SER A 39 -13.35 -12.05 1.26
CA SER A 39 -14.39 -13.08 1.40
C SER A 39 -15.79 -12.56 1.04
N GLN A 40 -16.18 -11.38 1.53
CA GLN A 40 -17.48 -10.76 1.22
C GLN A 40 -17.65 -10.46 -0.27
N LEU A 41 -16.55 -10.14 -0.97
CA LEU A 41 -16.51 -9.91 -2.40
C LEU A 41 -16.36 -11.21 -3.22
N ASN A 42 -16.35 -12.38 -2.57
CA ASN A 42 -16.18 -13.71 -3.19
C ASN A 42 -14.92 -13.81 -4.07
N LEU A 43 -13.81 -13.19 -3.63
CA LEU A 43 -12.53 -13.30 -4.32
C LEU A 43 -11.82 -14.58 -3.88
N LEU A 44 -11.41 -15.42 -4.84
CA LEU A 44 -10.83 -16.75 -4.55
C LEU A 44 -9.49 -16.66 -3.80
N THR A 45 -8.63 -15.72 -4.18
CA THR A 45 -7.40 -15.34 -3.46
C THR A 45 -6.82 -14.09 -4.13
N VAL A 46 -6.24 -13.18 -3.34
CA VAL A 46 -5.49 -12.04 -3.88
C VAL A 46 -4.03 -12.21 -3.45
N ALA A 47 -3.18 -12.76 -4.34
CA ALA A 47 -1.80 -13.10 -4.00
C ALA A 47 -1.02 -11.90 -3.44
N SER A 48 -1.21 -10.72 -4.05
CA SER A 48 -0.56 -9.48 -3.63
C SER A 48 -0.86 -9.09 -2.18
N LEU A 49 -2.01 -9.49 -1.61
CA LEU A 49 -2.30 -9.23 -0.19
C LEU A 49 -1.35 -10.01 0.73
N SER A 50 -1.07 -11.28 0.40
CA SER A 50 -0.17 -12.11 1.21
C SER A 50 1.25 -11.55 1.25
N ASP A 51 1.73 -11.07 0.10
CA ASP A 51 3.07 -10.49 -0.01
C ASP A 51 3.16 -9.20 0.81
N LEU A 52 2.16 -8.31 0.68
CA LEU A 52 2.06 -7.06 1.45
C LEU A 52 1.98 -7.32 2.97
N PHE A 53 1.21 -8.33 3.40
CA PHE A 53 1.15 -8.69 4.81
C PHE A 53 2.50 -9.19 5.32
N THR A 54 3.19 -9.99 4.52
CA THR A 54 4.50 -10.56 4.88
C THR A 54 5.55 -9.46 5.01
N GLU A 55 5.56 -8.49 4.09
CA GLU A 55 6.47 -7.35 4.11
C GLU A 55 6.33 -6.52 5.40
N VAL A 56 5.09 -6.17 5.77
CA VAL A 56 4.84 -5.42 7.01
C VAL A 56 5.15 -6.27 8.23
N GLU A 57 4.75 -7.55 8.26
CA GLU A 57 5.08 -8.45 9.37
C GLU A 57 6.61 -8.52 9.57
N TRP A 58 7.40 -8.68 8.52
CA TRP A 58 8.87 -8.68 8.61
C TRP A 58 9.40 -7.38 9.21
N LEU A 59 8.92 -6.23 8.75
CA LEU A 59 9.28 -4.93 9.33
C LEU A 59 8.97 -4.88 10.83
N LEU A 60 7.78 -5.33 11.23
CA LEU A 60 7.34 -5.35 12.64
C LEU A 60 8.13 -6.34 13.50
N HIS A 61 8.86 -7.27 12.89
CA HIS A 61 9.73 -8.20 13.60
C HIS A 61 11.09 -7.59 13.99
N ASP A 62 11.50 -6.51 13.34
CA ASP A 62 12.76 -5.80 13.57
C ASP A 62 12.66 -4.74 14.68
N ASN A 63 13.77 -4.06 14.96
CA ASN A 63 13.81 -2.91 15.85
C ASN A 63 13.88 -1.62 15.02
N PRO A 64 13.23 -0.52 15.47
CA PRO A 64 13.37 0.77 14.81
C PRO A 64 14.81 1.30 14.95
N VAL A 65 15.46 1.59 13.82
CA VAL A 65 16.81 2.15 13.71
C VAL A 65 16.84 3.49 12.96
N ARG A 66 15.67 3.95 12.50
CA ARG A 66 15.43 5.24 11.83
C ARG A 66 14.37 6.04 12.60
N GLU A 67 14.16 7.28 12.18
CA GLU A 67 13.13 8.17 12.75
C GLU A 67 11.72 7.62 12.54
N TYR A 68 10.79 8.04 13.41
CA TYR A 68 9.39 7.59 13.39
C TYR A 68 8.73 7.78 12.01
N ASP A 69 8.93 8.95 11.40
CA ASP A 69 8.27 9.32 10.14
C ASP A 69 8.65 8.37 8.98
N TYR A 70 9.88 7.80 9.00
CA TYR A 70 10.26 6.75 8.04
C TYR A 70 9.37 5.51 8.20
N TYR A 71 9.22 4.99 9.43
CA TYR A 71 8.41 3.79 9.68
C TYR A 71 6.93 4.03 9.52
N TYR A 72 6.48 5.26 9.82
CA TYR A 72 5.13 5.70 9.52
C TYR A 72 4.83 5.51 8.03
N ASP A 73 5.68 6.02 7.14
CA ASP A 73 5.45 5.92 5.70
C ASP A 73 5.50 4.45 5.23
N GLN A 74 6.42 3.63 5.74
CA GLN A 74 6.51 2.20 5.40
C GLN A 74 5.28 1.39 5.85
N ILE A 75 4.71 1.69 7.02
CA ILE A 75 3.58 0.93 7.58
C ILE A 75 2.25 1.44 7.04
N VAL A 76 2.05 2.76 7.01
CA VAL A 76 0.77 3.37 6.65
C VAL A 76 0.47 3.22 5.15
N CYS A 77 1.49 3.20 4.28
CA CYS A 77 1.30 3.02 2.84
C CYS A 77 0.62 1.69 2.49
N CYS A 78 0.75 0.65 3.33
CA CYS A 78 0.18 -0.66 3.06
C CYS A 78 -1.34 -0.61 2.93
N GLY A 79 -2.03 0.33 3.60
CA GLY A 79 -3.48 0.47 3.50
C GLY A 79 -3.97 0.81 2.09
N GLU A 80 -3.26 1.68 1.39
CA GLU A 80 -3.56 2.06 0.00
C GLU A 80 -3.25 0.91 -0.96
N LEU A 81 -2.13 0.20 -0.74
CA LEU A 81 -1.75 -0.97 -1.53
C LEU A 81 -2.80 -2.10 -1.41
N LEU A 82 -3.21 -2.42 -0.18
CA LEU A 82 -4.19 -3.46 0.09
C LEU A 82 -5.56 -3.12 -0.52
N SER A 83 -6.04 -1.88 -0.32
CA SER A 83 -7.36 -1.46 -0.79
C SER A 83 -7.45 -1.43 -2.32
N THR A 84 -6.44 -0.88 -3.00
CA THR A 84 -6.40 -0.82 -4.47
C THR A 84 -6.24 -2.20 -5.10
N ALA A 85 -5.46 -3.09 -4.48
CA ALA A 85 -5.33 -4.48 -4.92
C ALA A 85 -6.67 -5.23 -4.84
N ILE A 86 -7.43 -5.05 -3.75
CA ILE A 86 -8.77 -5.63 -3.60
C ILE A 86 -9.71 -5.11 -4.70
N ILE A 87 -9.73 -3.80 -4.95
CA ILE A 87 -10.61 -3.20 -5.96
C ILE A 87 -10.27 -3.71 -7.36
N SER A 88 -8.99 -3.77 -7.72
CA SER A 88 -8.57 -4.30 -9.02
C SER A 88 -8.99 -5.75 -9.23
N ASN A 89 -8.82 -6.60 -8.21
CA ASN A 89 -9.25 -7.99 -8.28
C ASN A 89 -10.78 -8.11 -8.37
N TYR A 90 -11.51 -7.26 -7.66
CA TYR A 90 -12.96 -7.19 -7.78
C TYR A 90 -13.42 -6.78 -9.19
N PHE A 91 -12.76 -5.80 -9.82
CA PHE A 91 -13.07 -5.43 -11.20
C PHE A 91 -12.90 -6.61 -12.15
N ASN A 92 -11.84 -7.40 -11.97
CA ASN A 92 -11.62 -8.61 -12.76
C ASN A 92 -12.75 -9.64 -12.58
N THR A 93 -13.30 -9.82 -11.38
CA THR A 93 -14.47 -10.73 -11.19
C THR A 93 -15.73 -10.22 -11.86
N GLN A 94 -15.87 -8.90 -11.99
CA GLN A 94 -16.95 -8.26 -12.74
C GLN A 94 -16.69 -8.20 -14.25
N LYS A 95 -15.61 -8.83 -14.74
CA LYS A 95 -15.15 -8.79 -16.14
C LYS A 95 -14.85 -7.37 -16.64
N ILE A 96 -14.48 -6.48 -15.74
CA ILE A 96 -14.00 -5.13 -16.04
C ILE A 96 -12.48 -5.19 -16.12
N GLN A 97 -11.98 -5.13 -17.35
CA GLN A 97 -10.54 -5.16 -17.61
C GLN A 97 -9.88 -3.91 -17.01
N ASN A 98 -8.83 -4.14 -16.23
CA ASN A 98 -8.04 -3.08 -15.61
C ASN A 98 -6.60 -3.53 -15.39
N THR A 99 -5.70 -2.58 -15.16
CA THR A 99 -4.31 -2.83 -14.74
C THR A 99 -4.09 -2.21 -13.37
N TRP A 100 -3.62 -3.02 -12.41
CA TRP A 100 -3.14 -2.51 -11.13
C TRP A 100 -1.67 -2.14 -11.24
N ILE A 101 -1.31 -0.92 -10.82
CA ILE A 101 0.05 -0.40 -10.83
C ILE A 101 0.38 0.10 -9.42
N ASP A 102 1.56 -0.27 -8.92
CA ASP A 102 2.12 0.35 -7.72
C ASP A 102 2.66 1.74 -8.07
N VAL A 103 2.08 2.79 -7.50
CA VAL A 103 2.45 4.18 -7.79
C VAL A 103 3.88 4.48 -7.36
N ARG A 104 4.44 3.72 -6.40
CA ARG A 104 5.80 3.91 -5.90
C ARG A 104 6.87 3.69 -6.97
N ASP A 105 6.60 2.88 -7.99
CA ASP A 105 7.52 2.68 -9.13
C ASP A 105 7.49 3.85 -10.14
N ILE A 106 6.53 4.76 -9.99
CA ILE A 106 6.21 5.83 -10.93
C ILE A 106 6.48 7.21 -10.30
N PHE A 107 6.02 7.42 -9.06
CA PHE A 107 6.08 8.67 -8.33
C PHE A 107 7.30 8.67 -7.43
N ARG A 108 8.30 9.46 -7.81
CA ARG A 108 9.48 9.71 -6.99
C ARG A 108 9.27 10.91 -6.10
N THR A 109 9.66 10.79 -4.84
CA THR A 109 9.65 11.85 -3.85
C THR A 109 11.05 12.10 -3.28
N ASP A 110 11.23 13.18 -2.53
CA ASP A 110 12.42 13.36 -1.69
C ASP A 110 12.32 12.54 -0.38
N ASP A 111 13.38 12.59 0.42
CA ASP A 111 13.48 11.91 1.73
C ASP A 111 12.77 12.67 2.87
N ASN A 112 11.92 13.65 2.57
CA ASN A 112 11.14 14.36 3.57
C ASN A 112 9.88 13.57 3.93
N PHE A 113 10.05 12.46 4.66
CA PHE A 113 8.97 11.55 5.04
C PHE A 113 7.77 12.30 5.65
N ARG A 114 6.55 11.85 5.29
CA ARG A 114 5.23 12.47 5.57
C ARG A 114 4.88 13.80 4.88
N ASP A 115 5.85 14.55 4.35
CA ASP A 115 5.61 15.80 3.60
C ASP A 115 6.55 15.89 2.39
N ALA A 116 6.60 14.79 1.64
CA ALA A 116 7.60 14.59 0.61
C ALA A 116 7.26 15.37 -0.67
N ASN A 117 8.26 16.02 -1.27
CA ASN A 117 8.07 16.73 -2.52
C ASN A 117 8.26 15.79 -3.72
N ILE A 118 7.37 15.90 -4.71
CA ILE A 118 7.45 15.10 -5.92
C ILE A 118 8.60 15.59 -6.82
N ASP A 119 9.45 14.66 -7.25
CA ASP A 119 10.33 14.87 -8.39
C ASP A 119 9.49 14.80 -9.68
N TRP A 120 9.02 15.98 -10.10
CA TRP A 120 8.15 16.12 -11.28
C TRP A 120 8.82 15.69 -12.57
N GLU A 121 10.13 15.94 -12.71
CA GLU A 121 10.85 15.59 -13.94
C GLU A 121 10.92 14.07 -14.09
N PHE A 122 11.35 13.36 -13.05
CA PHE A 122 11.38 11.90 -13.06
C PHE A 122 9.97 11.30 -13.22
N THR A 123 9.02 11.77 -12.40
CA THR A 123 7.66 11.25 -12.39
C THR A 123 6.98 11.44 -13.74
N GLN A 124 7.13 12.61 -14.37
CA GLN A 124 6.56 12.86 -15.70
C GLN A 124 7.17 11.94 -16.77
N GLN A 125 8.48 11.70 -16.72
CA GLN A 125 9.14 10.77 -17.65
C GLN A 125 8.62 9.34 -17.47
N LYS A 126 8.46 8.88 -16.22
CA LYS A 126 7.91 7.56 -15.89
C LYS A 126 6.47 7.41 -16.37
N VAL A 127 5.62 8.39 -16.10
CA VAL A 127 4.22 8.40 -16.58
C VAL A 127 4.16 8.29 -18.10
N GLN A 128 4.98 9.05 -18.84
CA GLN A 128 4.98 9.01 -20.30
C GLN A 128 5.45 7.65 -20.86
N LYS A 129 6.44 7.03 -20.22
CA LYS A 129 7.06 5.78 -20.70
C LYS A 129 6.31 4.52 -20.27
N GLU A 130 5.69 4.53 -19.10
CA GLU A 130 5.14 3.32 -18.48
C GLU A 130 3.63 3.38 -18.30
N ILE A 131 3.03 4.54 -18.03
CA ILE A 131 1.58 4.65 -17.80
C ILE A 131 0.80 4.94 -19.07
N LEU A 132 1.19 5.96 -19.84
CA LEU A 132 0.47 6.34 -21.07
C LEU A 132 0.34 5.19 -22.09
N PRO A 133 1.34 4.31 -22.29
CA PRO A 133 1.20 3.19 -23.20
C PRO A 133 0.16 2.15 -22.76
N LEU A 134 -0.06 1.97 -21.45
CA LEU A 134 -1.02 1.00 -20.92
C LEU A 134 -2.46 1.32 -21.33
N PHE A 135 -2.77 2.61 -21.53
CA PHE A 135 -4.08 3.06 -22.00
C PHE A 135 -4.42 2.60 -23.43
N LYS A 136 -3.45 2.06 -24.19
CA LYS A 136 -3.71 1.43 -25.49
C LYS A 136 -4.36 0.05 -25.37
N GLU A 137 -4.10 -0.64 -24.26
CA GLU A 137 -4.52 -2.03 -24.02
C GLU A 137 -5.62 -2.13 -22.96
N ASN A 138 -5.64 -1.22 -21.99
CA ASN A 138 -6.58 -1.19 -20.88
C ASN A 138 -7.20 0.20 -20.74
N SER A 139 -8.53 0.28 -20.64
CA SER A 139 -9.21 1.56 -20.43
C SER A 139 -9.13 2.06 -18.97
N ILE A 140 -8.77 1.19 -18.04
CA ILE A 140 -8.77 1.48 -16.59
C ILE A 140 -7.42 1.08 -16.00
N ILE A 141 -6.81 2.02 -15.30
CA ILE A 141 -5.63 1.81 -14.46
C ILE A 141 -6.04 2.12 -13.02
N ILE A 142 -5.72 1.21 -12.11
CA ILE A 142 -5.96 1.35 -10.67
C ILE A 142 -4.60 1.48 -10.00
N THR A 143 -4.44 2.53 -9.19
CA THR A 143 -3.20 2.81 -8.45
C THR A 143 -3.53 3.51 -7.14
N GLN A 144 -2.52 3.69 -6.28
CA GLN A 144 -2.66 4.21 -4.93
C GLN A 144 -2.67 5.74 -4.91
N GLY A 145 -3.32 6.31 -3.90
CA GLY A 145 -3.13 7.71 -3.52
C GLY A 145 -2.08 7.83 -2.41
N PHE A 146 -1.72 9.08 -2.07
CA PHE A 146 -0.94 9.46 -0.88
C PHE A 146 0.52 8.95 -0.77
N ILE A 147 0.91 7.93 -1.53
CA ILE A 147 2.21 7.26 -1.38
C ILE A 147 3.13 7.54 -2.58
N GLY A 148 4.44 7.44 -2.35
CA GLY A 148 5.51 7.53 -3.35
C GLY A 148 6.75 6.79 -2.86
N SER A 149 7.84 6.83 -3.62
CA SER A 149 9.14 6.30 -3.16
C SER A 149 10.26 7.31 -3.39
N THR A 150 11.31 7.26 -2.56
CA THR A 150 12.54 8.03 -2.82
C THR A 150 13.33 7.46 -4.00
#